data_AF-A0A6J4XNR2-F1
#
_entry.id   AF-A0A6J4XNR2-F1
#
_cell.length_a   1.000
_cell.length_b   1.000
_cell.length_c   1.000
_cell.angle_alpha   90.00
_cell.angle_beta   90.00
_cell.angle_gamma   90.00
#
_symmetry.space_group_name_H-M   'P 1'
#
loop_
_entity.id
_entity.type
_entity.pdbx_description
1 polymer ?
#
loop_
_entity_poly.entity_id
_entity_poly.type
_entity_poly.pdbx_seq_one_letter_code
_entity_poly.pdbx_strand_id
1 'polypeptide(L)'
;MNAERLHALCLSLQKEMNQIQINEKLQQATQFLQQIVSQPQQPKPQQQLSNVLKQLNDELWNSHSNTFSPAWRQSLEEIGGEELLGIILSERITEILERNQITPSAAHQEIQQIHQSFENFKSGIDNTVAGLKVLNIGYEQLEPGECEVGVVIPRKAVNNRLEDFGKELQELNFIFARSLSLHQVTVRIMKLSLFHPANWAYI
;
A
#
# COMPACT_ATOMS: atom_id res chain seq x y z
N MET A 1 8.25 12.83 1.56
CA MET A 1 8.32 11.99 2.79
C MET A 1 9.61 12.27 3.60
N ASN A 2 9.65 12.12 4.94
CA ASN A 2 10.94 12.12 5.70
C ASN A 2 11.50 10.68 5.78
N ALA A 3 12.79 10.53 6.08
CA ALA A 3 13.44 9.22 6.08
C ALA A 3 12.89 8.25 7.14
N GLU A 4 12.54 8.75 8.33
CA GLU A 4 12.01 7.93 9.43
C GLU A 4 10.62 7.38 9.13
N ARG A 5 9.73 8.15 8.48
CA ARG A 5 8.42 7.65 8.06
C ARG A 5 8.51 6.71 6.88
N LEU A 6 9.41 6.98 5.92
CA LEU A 6 9.72 6.01 4.87
C LEU A 6 10.17 4.69 5.50
N HIS A 7 11.05 4.75 6.50
CA HIS A 7 11.51 3.55 7.21
C HIS A 7 10.35 2.80 7.87
N ALA A 8 9.50 3.52 8.62
CA ALA A 8 8.33 2.94 9.28
C ALA A 8 7.36 2.28 8.29
N LEU A 9 7.08 2.94 7.17
CA LEU A 9 6.26 2.42 6.08
C LEU A 9 6.89 1.15 5.49
N CYS A 10 8.17 1.20 5.09
CA CYS A 10 8.88 0.05 4.52
C CYS A 10 8.90 -1.15 5.48
N LEU A 11 9.09 -0.94 6.78
CA LEU A 11 9.03 -2.01 7.78
C LEU A 11 7.62 -2.63 7.89
N SER A 12 6.58 -1.79 7.89
CA SER A 12 5.20 -2.26 7.92
C SER A 12 4.86 -3.10 6.67
N LEU A 13 5.25 -2.60 5.50
CA LEU A 13 5.10 -3.30 4.22
C LEU A 13 5.88 -4.62 4.19
N GLN A 14 7.14 -4.61 4.60
CA GLN A 14 7.98 -5.82 4.67
C GLN A 14 7.33 -6.88 5.57
N LYS A 15 6.82 -6.48 6.74
CA LYS A 15 6.13 -7.38 7.66
C LYS A 15 4.87 -7.98 7.02
N GLU A 16 4.04 -7.16 6.39
CA GLU A 16 2.82 -7.59 5.70
C GLU A 16 3.13 -8.58 4.56
N MET A 17 4.06 -8.24 3.66
CA MET A 17 4.45 -9.08 2.53
C MET A 17 4.95 -10.46 2.98
N ASN A 18 5.75 -10.49 4.06
CA ASN A 18 6.27 -11.74 4.62
C ASN A 18 5.19 -12.56 5.35
N GLN A 19 4.20 -11.91 5.96
CA GLN A 19 3.11 -12.58 6.66
C GLN A 19 2.11 -13.22 5.69
N ILE A 20 1.77 -12.52 4.60
CA ILE A 20 0.82 -12.98 3.57
C ILE A 20 1.49 -13.96 2.57
N GLN A 21 2.82 -13.90 2.44
CA GLN A 21 3.57 -14.70 1.46
C GLN A 21 3.09 -14.43 0.02
N ILE A 22 2.89 -13.14 -0.30
CA ILE A 22 2.33 -12.71 -1.60
C ILE A 22 3.20 -13.22 -2.76
N ASN A 23 4.53 -13.13 -2.61
CA ASN A 23 5.48 -13.55 -3.65
C ASN A 23 5.32 -15.04 -3.97
N GLU A 24 5.30 -15.88 -2.93
CA GLU A 24 5.16 -17.33 -3.05
C GLU A 24 3.82 -17.71 -3.69
N LYS A 25 2.72 -17.04 -3.31
CA LYS A 25 1.39 -17.31 -3.87
C LYS A 25 1.27 -16.86 -5.33
N LEU A 26 1.84 -15.71 -5.70
CA LEU A 26 1.91 -15.28 -7.09
C LEU A 26 2.76 -16.24 -7.91
N GLN A 27 3.91 -16.67 -7.38
CA GLN A 27 4.74 -17.69 -8.03
C GLN A 27 3.98 -19.00 -8.24
N GLN A 28 3.25 -19.49 -7.24
CA GLN A 28 2.42 -20.70 -7.38
C GLN A 28 1.31 -20.51 -8.42
N ALA A 29 0.64 -19.36 -8.43
CA ALA A 29 -0.40 -19.04 -9.42
C ALA A 29 0.16 -19.06 -10.85
N THR A 30 1.32 -18.44 -11.09
CA THR A 30 1.99 -18.48 -12.40
C THR A 30 2.34 -19.92 -12.80
N GLN A 31 2.88 -20.72 -11.88
CA GLN A 31 3.20 -22.13 -12.14
C GLN A 31 1.97 -22.96 -12.52
N PHE A 32 0.85 -22.80 -11.80
CA PHE A 32 -0.38 -23.53 -12.12
C PHE A 32 -1.01 -23.06 -13.43
N LEU A 33 -0.99 -21.75 -13.73
CA LEU A 33 -1.41 -21.23 -15.03
C LEU A 33 -0.57 -21.80 -16.18
N GLN A 34 0.75 -21.86 -16.02
CA GLN A 34 1.64 -22.47 -17.01
C GLN A 34 1.33 -23.97 -17.21
N GLN A 35 1.03 -24.70 -16.12
CA GLN A 35 0.62 -26.10 -16.20
C GLN A 35 -0.70 -26.26 -16.97
N ILE A 36 -1.70 -25.42 -16.70
CA ILE A 36 -2.99 -25.41 -17.43
C ILE A 36 -2.77 -25.15 -18.93
N VAL A 37 -1.89 -24.21 -19.28
CA VAL A 37 -1.52 -23.94 -20.68
C VAL A 37 -0.89 -25.16 -21.33
N SER A 38 0.03 -25.84 -20.64
CA SER A 38 0.74 -27.00 -21.18
C SER A 38 -0.07 -28.31 -21.20
N GLN A 39 -1.04 -28.47 -20.30
CA GLN A 39 -1.78 -29.72 -20.07
C GLN A 39 -3.26 -29.43 -19.73
N PRO A 40 -4.06 -28.86 -20.66
CA PRO A 40 -5.41 -28.36 -20.38
C PRO A 40 -6.42 -29.44 -19.99
N GLN A 41 -6.14 -30.71 -20.28
CA GLN A 41 -7.02 -31.84 -19.95
C GLN A 41 -6.90 -32.30 -18.48
N GLN A 42 -5.90 -31.81 -17.73
CA GLN A 42 -5.73 -32.19 -16.33
C GLN A 42 -6.52 -31.27 -15.39
N PRO A 43 -7.46 -31.80 -14.58
CA PRO A 43 -8.27 -30.97 -13.67
C PRO A 43 -7.49 -30.49 -12.44
N LYS A 44 -6.41 -31.18 -12.06
CA LYS A 44 -5.68 -30.91 -10.81
C LYS A 44 -5.04 -29.50 -10.75
N PRO A 45 -4.31 -29.01 -11.76
CA PRO A 45 -3.77 -27.65 -11.74
C PRO A 45 -4.84 -26.56 -11.63
N GLN A 46 -6.04 -26.78 -12.20
CA GLN A 46 -7.17 -25.82 -12.09
C GLN A 46 -7.68 -25.71 -10.65
N GLN A 47 -7.85 -26.84 -9.97
CA GLN A 47 -8.23 -26.86 -8.56
C GLN A 47 -7.17 -26.20 -7.67
N GLN A 48 -5.89 -26.46 -7.95
CA GLN A 48 -4.78 -25.85 -7.20
C GLN A 48 -4.70 -24.33 -7.42
N LEU A 49 -4.85 -23.87 -8.66
CA LEU A 49 -4.93 -22.44 -8.98
C LEU A 49 -6.09 -21.79 -8.22
N SER A 50 -7.28 -22.38 -8.28
CA SER A 50 -8.47 -21.85 -7.58
C SER A 50 -8.22 -21.71 -6.07
N ASN A 51 -7.61 -22.73 -5.45
CA ASN A 51 -7.31 -22.71 -4.02
C ASN A 51 -6.29 -21.61 -3.65
N VAL A 52 -5.20 -21.49 -4.42
CA VAL A 52 -4.16 -20.46 -4.18
C VAL A 52 -4.74 -19.06 -4.35
N LEU A 53 -5.53 -18.82 -5.40
CA LEU A 53 -6.14 -17.52 -5.64
C LEU A 53 -7.15 -17.16 -4.55
N LYS A 54 -7.94 -18.11 -4.09
CA LYS A 54 -8.86 -17.89 -2.97
C LYS A 54 -8.10 -17.49 -1.70
N GLN A 55 -7.06 -18.23 -1.35
CA GLN A 55 -6.23 -17.91 -0.18
C GLN A 55 -5.51 -16.56 -0.32
N LEU A 56 -5.00 -16.23 -1.51
CA LEU A 56 -4.37 -14.95 -1.77
C LEU A 56 -5.38 -13.80 -1.65
N ASN A 57 -6.56 -13.93 -2.25
CA ASN A 57 -7.61 -12.93 -2.16
C ASN A 57 -8.08 -12.74 -0.71
N ASP A 58 -8.37 -13.82 0.02
CA ASP A 58 -8.81 -13.74 1.42
C ASP A 58 -7.80 -12.97 2.28
N GLU A 59 -6.49 -13.17 2.08
CA GLU A 59 -5.46 -12.45 2.83
C GLU A 59 -5.24 -11.01 2.36
N LEU A 60 -5.31 -10.75 1.05
CA LEU A 60 -5.21 -9.40 0.49
C LEU A 60 -6.38 -8.51 0.94
N TRP A 61 -7.59 -9.07 1.04
CA TRP A 61 -8.77 -8.38 1.57
C TRP A 61 -8.62 -7.98 3.05
N ASN A 62 -7.92 -8.81 3.83
CA ASN A 62 -7.66 -8.58 5.25
C ASN A 62 -6.30 -7.94 5.53
N SER A 63 -5.62 -7.44 4.49
CA SER A 63 -4.29 -6.87 4.61
C SER A 63 -4.27 -5.57 5.42
N HIS A 64 -3.14 -5.30 6.08
CA HIS A 64 -2.98 -4.10 6.89
C HIS A 64 -2.95 -2.82 6.04
N SER A 65 -2.35 -2.89 4.84
CA SER A 65 -2.32 -1.82 3.85
C SER A 65 -3.69 -1.26 3.48
N ASN A 66 -4.75 -2.09 3.50
CA ASN A 66 -6.13 -1.61 3.30
C ASN A 66 -6.57 -0.58 4.36
N THR A 67 -5.99 -0.62 5.56
CA THR A 67 -6.31 0.28 6.68
C THR A 67 -5.33 1.44 6.84
N PHE A 68 -4.39 1.62 5.90
CA PHE A 68 -3.45 2.73 5.96
C PHE A 68 -4.16 4.08 5.98
N SER A 69 -3.62 5.00 6.77
CA SER A 69 -4.08 6.39 6.80
C SER A 69 -3.88 7.05 5.43
N PRO A 70 -4.59 8.15 5.12
CA PRO A 70 -4.41 8.86 3.85
C PRO A 70 -2.94 9.25 3.58
N ALA A 71 -2.19 9.65 4.61
CA ALA A 71 -0.77 10.00 4.47
C ALA A 71 0.11 8.79 4.12
N TRP A 72 -0.18 7.63 4.70
CA TRP A 72 0.51 6.38 4.38
C TRP A 72 0.17 5.87 2.99
N ARG A 73 -1.10 5.98 2.56
CA ARG A 73 -1.53 5.64 1.19
C ARG A 73 -0.84 6.52 0.15
N GLN A 74 -0.79 7.84 0.37
CA GLN A 74 -0.04 8.74 -0.51
C GLN A 74 1.44 8.34 -0.57
N SER A 75 2.04 8.02 0.57
CA SER A 75 3.44 7.59 0.61
C SER A 75 3.66 6.25 -0.12
N LEU A 76 2.68 5.35 -0.07
CA LEU A 76 2.68 4.08 -0.78
C LEU A 76 2.56 4.28 -2.31
N GLU A 77 1.70 5.19 -2.74
CA GLU A 77 1.58 5.63 -4.15
C GLU A 77 2.90 6.26 -4.64
N GLU A 78 3.50 7.16 -3.86
CA GLU A 78 4.77 7.83 -4.20
C GLU A 78 5.93 6.85 -4.42
N ILE A 79 5.93 5.68 -3.76
CA ILE A 79 6.94 4.63 -3.94
C ILE A 79 6.52 3.54 -4.94
N GLY A 80 5.38 3.70 -5.61
CA GLY A 80 4.88 2.77 -6.64
C GLY A 80 4.32 1.45 -6.11
N GLY A 81 3.89 1.41 -4.84
CA GLY A 81 3.40 0.19 -4.20
C GLY A 81 1.87 0.03 -4.18
N GLU A 82 1.10 1.03 -4.58
CA GLU A 82 -0.37 1.06 -4.44
C GLU A 82 -1.06 -0.11 -5.15
N GLU A 83 -0.65 -0.42 -6.38
CA GLU A 83 -1.24 -1.52 -7.17
C GLU A 83 -0.74 -2.91 -6.79
N LEU A 84 0.23 -3.02 -5.88
CA LEU A 84 0.96 -4.25 -5.58
C LEU A 84 0.55 -4.87 -4.24
N LEU A 85 -0.44 -4.30 -3.56
CA LEU A 85 -0.85 -4.70 -2.23
C LEU A 85 -2.37 -4.62 -2.06
N GLY A 86 -2.84 -5.28 -1.01
CA GLY A 86 -4.22 -5.22 -0.54
C GLY A 86 -5.29 -5.47 -1.60
N ILE A 87 -6.43 -4.79 -1.43
CA ILE A 87 -7.62 -4.99 -2.25
C ILE A 87 -7.38 -4.68 -3.73
N ILE A 88 -6.55 -3.68 -4.03
CA ILE A 88 -6.27 -3.24 -5.41
C ILE A 88 -5.57 -4.37 -6.19
N LEU A 89 -4.58 -5.03 -5.57
CA LEU A 89 -3.94 -6.21 -6.18
C LEU A 89 -4.94 -7.36 -6.39
N SER A 90 -5.82 -7.60 -5.42
CA SER A 90 -6.83 -8.67 -5.50
C SER A 90 -7.82 -8.43 -6.65
N GLU A 91 -8.32 -7.19 -6.78
CA GLU A 91 -9.22 -6.78 -7.87
C GLU A 91 -8.55 -6.94 -9.22
N ARG A 92 -7.30 -6.48 -9.36
CA ARG A 92 -6.52 -6.61 -10.60
C ARG A 92 -6.31 -8.07 -11.02
N ILE A 93 -5.96 -8.96 -10.08
CA ILE A 93 -5.82 -10.39 -10.37
C ILE A 93 -7.15 -11.00 -10.82
N THR A 94 -8.24 -10.63 -10.15
CA THR A 94 -9.58 -11.11 -10.47
C THR A 94 -10.01 -10.66 -11.86
N GLU A 95 -9.80 -9.38 -12.20
CA GLU A 95 -10.10 -8.82 -13.53
C GLU A 95 -9.34 -9.55 -14.64
N ILE A 96 -8.04 -9.83 -14.45
CA ILE A 96 -7.22 -10.56 -15.42
C ILE A 96 -7.82 -11.94 -15.70
N LEU A 97 -8.25 -12.66 -14.66
CA LEU A 97 -8.81 -14.00 -14.81
C LEU A 97 -10.21 -13.98 -15.44
N GLU A 98 -11.04 -13.01 -15.06
CA GLU A 98 -12.38 -12.84 -15.61
C GLU A 98 -12.33 -12.51 -17.11
N ARG A 99 -11.40 -11.64 -17.53
CA ARG A 99 -11.19 -11.29 -18.94
C ARG A 99 -10.60 -12.42 -19.76
N ASN A 100 -9.76 -13.27 -19.15
CA ASN A 100 -8.99 -14.31 -19.84
C ASN A 100 -9.50 -15.74 -19.61
N GLN A 101 -10.79 -15.93 -19.30
CA GLN A 101 -11.39 -17.26 -19.07
C GLN A 101 -11.15 -18.26 -20.23
N ILE A 102 -11.05 -17.76 -21.46
CA ILE A 102 -10.85 -18.58 -22.68
C ILE A 102 -9.36 -18.75 -23.01
N THR A 103 -8.48 -17.86 -22.52
CA THR A 103 -7.09 -17.76 -22.96
C THR A 103 -6.12 -17.83 -21.78
N PRO A 104 -5.89 -19.01 -21.17
CA PRO A 104 -5.02 -19.16 -20.00
C PRO A 104 -3.57 -18.66 -20.21
N SER A 105 -3.09 -18.64 -21.46
CA SER A 105 -1.75 -18.12 -21.80
C SER A 105 -1.64 -16.61 -21.61
N ALA A 106 -2.69 -15.85 -21.93
CA ALA A 106 -2.73 -14.41 -21.70
C ALA A 106 -2.80 -14.10 -20.20
N ALA A 107 -3.66 -14.82 -19.46
CA ALA A 107 -3.71 -14.72 -17.99
C ALA A 107 -2.34 -15.03 -17.36
N HIS A 108 -1.65 -16.08 -17.82
CA HIS A 108 -0.31 -16.43 -17.34
C HIS A 108 0.67 -15.27 -17.50
N GLN A 109 0.72 -14.65 -18.69
CA GLN A 109 1.65 -13.54 -18.96
C GLN A 109 1.36 -12.32 -18.08
N GLU A 110 0.08 -11.94 -17.92
CA GLU A 110 -0.30 -10.79 -17.10
C GLU A 110 -0.01 -11.01 -15.60
N ILE A 111 -0.33 -12.21 -15.06
CA ILE A 111 0.00 -12.55 -13.67
C ILE A 111 1.52 -12.65 -13.46
N GLN A 112 2.26 -13.13 -14.46
CA GLN A 112 3.73 -13.15 -14.40
C GLN A 112 4.33 -11.74 -14.35
N GLN A 113 3.75 -10.77 -15.07
CA GLN A 113 4.16 -9.37 -14.99
C GLN A 113 3.89 -8.79 -13.59
N ILE A 114 2.72 -9.09 -13.00
CA ILE A 114 2.42 -8.71 -11.62
C ILE A 114 3.45 -9.30 -10.65
N HIS A 115 3.75 -10.59 -10.79
CA HIS A 115 4.74 -11.27 -9.95
C HIS A 115 6.12 -10.61 -10.05
N GLN A 116 6.59 -10.29 -11.26
CA GLN A 116 7.88 -9.64 -11.43
C GLN A 116 7.92 -8.22 -10.85
N SER A 117 6.85 -7.44 -11.05
CA SER A 117 6.73 -6.10 -10.45
C SER A 117 6.71 -6.17 -8.93
N PHE A 118 6.00 -7.13 -8.37
CA PHE A 118 5.94 -7.37 -6.93
C PHE A 118 7.32 -7.77 -6.37
N GLU A 119 8.03 -8.71 -7.02
CA GLU A 119 9.37 -9.14 -6.61
C GLU A 119 10.37 -7.98 -6.61
N ASN A 120 10.34 -7.15 -7.65
CA ASN A 120 11.18 -5.96 -7.76
C ASN A 120 10.86 -4.95 -6.66
N PHE A 121 9.57 -4.68 -6.42
CA PHE A 121 9.12 -3.78 -5.36
C PHE A 121 9.55 -4.28 -3.98
N LYS A 122 9.30 -5.57 -3.68
CA LYS A 122 9.72 -6.21 -2.42
C LYS A 122 11.23 -6.09 -2.22
N SER A 123 12.02 -6.36 -3.26
CA SER A 123 13.48 -6.22 -3.22
C SER A 123 13.90 -4.77 -2.95
N GLY A 124 13.21 -3.79 -3.54
CA GLY A 124 13.41 -2.37 -3.26
C GLY A 124 13.12 -1.99 -1.80
N ILE A 125 12.03 -2.51 -1.23
CA ILE A 125 11.68 -2.34 0.19
C ILE A 125 12.75 -2.96 1.09
N ASP A 126 13.15 -4.20 0.82
CA ASP A 126 14.16 -4.92 1.62
C ASP A 126 15.51 -4.18 1.62
N ASN A 127 15.95 -3.71 0.44
CA ASN A 127 17.17 -2.92 0.31
C ASN A 127 17.07 -1.56 1.02
N THR A 128 15.90 -0.91 0.97
CA THR A 128 15.67 0.38 1.65
C THR A 128 15.75 0.23 3.16
N VAL A 129 15.09 -0.78 3.74
CA VAL A 129 15.16 -1.09 5.18
C VAL A 129 16.61 -1.36 5.59
N ALA A 130 17.33 -2.20 4.83
CA ALA A 130 18.72 -2.51 5.11
C ALA A 130 19.62 -1.26 5.05
N GLY A 131 19.46 -0.42 4.02
CA GLY A 131 20.23 0.82 3.86
C GLY A 131 20.00 1.83 4.97
N LEU A 132 18.73 2.08 5.33
CA LEU A 132 18.38 3.00 6.42
C LEU A 132 18.93 2.51 7.76
N LYS A 133 18.89 1.20 8.00
CA LYS A 133 19.49 0.58 9.18
C LYS A 133 21.01 0.78 9.24
N VAL A 134 21.73 0.62 8.12
CA VAL A 134 23.19 0.86 8.04
C VAL A 134 23.54 2.32 8.38
N LEU A 135 22.68 3.26 7.99
CA LEU A 135 22.85 4.69 8.30
C LEU A 135 22.42 5.06 9.72
N ASN A 136 21.99 4.10 10.55
CA ASN A 136 21.39 4.32 11.86
C ASN A 136 20.20 5.29 11.84
N ILE A 137 19.46 5.30 10.72
CA ILE A 137 18.19 6.03 10.63
C ILE A 137 17.13 5.16 11.30
N GLY A 138 16.60 5.62 12.43
CA GLY A 138 15.50 4.95 13.12
C GLY A 138 14.20 4.96 12.30
N TYR A 139 13.16 4.36 12.86
CA TYR A 139 11.81 4.55 12.39
C TYR A 139 11.01 5.23 13.49
N GLU A 140 10.05 6.06 13.09
CA GLU A 140 9.16 6.73 14.02
C GLU A 140 8.18 5.70 14.60
N GLN A 141 8.31 5.42 15.90
CA GLN A 141 7.39 4.57 16.64
C GLN A 141 6.59 5.45 17.60
N LEU A 142 5.26 5.40 17.50
CA LEU A 142 4.38 6.07 18.45
C LEU A 142 4.39 5.28 19.77
N GLU A 143 4.67 5.96 20.87
CA GLU A 143 4.58 5.36 22.21
C GLU A 143 3.12 5.19 22.63
N PRO A 144 2.80 4.30 23.60
CA PRO A 144 1.45 4.19 24.13
C PRO A 144 0.90 5.54 24.62
N GLY A 145 -0.23 5.97 24.05
CA GLY A 145 -0.85 7.26 24.35
C GLY A 145 -0.48 8.39 23.37
N GLU A 146 0.47 8.14 22.46
CA GLU A 146 0.71 9.02 21.32
C GLU A 146 -0.20 8.64 20.14
N CYS A 147 -0.59 9.64 19.36
CA CYS A 147 -1.27 9.44 18.09
C CYS A 147 -0.69 10.36 17.03
N GLU A 148 -0.64 9.88 15.79
CA GLU A 148 -0.40 10.74 14.64
C GLU A 148 -1.74 11.28 14.13
N VAL A 149 -1.80 12.61 13.94
CA VAL A 149 -2.93 13.24 13.27
C VAL A 149 -2.48 13.75 11.91
N GLY A 150 -2.83 12.99 10.88
CA GLY A 150 -2.69 13.42 9.49
C GLY A 150 -3.93 14.21 9.07
N VAL A 151 -3.75 15.48 8.70
CA VAL A 151 -4.83 16.31 8.13
C VAL A 151 -4.53 16.54 6.66
N VAL A 152 -5.42 16.04 5.80
CA VAL A 152 -5.40 16.36 4.37
C VAL A 152 -6.40 17.50 4.15
N ILE A 153 -5.90 18.64 3.70
CA ILE A 153 -6.75 19.81 3.41
C ILE A 153 -6.92 19.90 1.89
N PRO A 154 -8.13 19.60 1.35
CA PRO A 154 -8.38 19.69 -0.08
C PRO A 154 -8.14 21.12 -0.55
N ARG A 155 -7.38 21.30 -1.64
CA ARG A 155 -7.14 22.62 -2.23
C ARG A 155 -8.41 23.40 -2.55
N LYS A 156 -9.46 22.68 -2.97
CA LYS A 156 -10.78 23.24 -3.26
C LYS A 156 -11.45 23.84 -2.02
N ALA A 157 -11.15 23.31 -0.82
CA ALA A 157 -11.68 23.84 0.44
C ALA A 157 -11.04 25.19 0.80
N VAL A 158 -9.77 25.41 0.44
CA VAL A 158 -9.02 26.62 0.79
C VAL A 158 -8.81 27.59 -0.37
N ASN A 159 -9.46 27.38 -1.52
CA ASN A 159 -9.32 28.22 -2.74
C ASN A 159 -7.87 28.51 -3.17
N ASN A 160 -6.91 27.67 -2.80
CA ASN A 160 -5.46 27.95 -2.89
C ASN A 160 -5.03 29.29 -2.25
N ARG A 161 -5.74 29.79 -1.23
CA ARG A 161 -5.43 31.02 -0.50
C ARG A 161 -4.94 30.69 0.91
N LEU A 162 -3.83 31.32 1.30
CA LEU A 162 -3.23 31.12 2.63
C LEU A 162 -4.16 31.61 3.77
N GLU A 163 -4.97 32.63 3.51
CA GLU A 163 -5.94 33.15 4.47
C GLU A 163 -7.03 32.12 4.79
N ASP A 164 -7.62 31.50 3.77
CA ASP A 164 -8.67 30.48 3.94
C ASP A 164 -8.10 29.23 4.63
N PHE A 165 -6.86 28.87 4.30
CA PHE A 165 -6.12 27.84 5.03
C PHE A 165 -5.92 28.17 6.52
N GLY A 166 -5.65 29.43 6.85
CA GLY A 166 -5.56 29.89 8.24
C GLY A 166 -6.87 29.73 9.02
N LYS A 167 -8.03 29.94 8.36
CA LYS A 167 -9.35 29.74 8.97
C LYS A 167 -9.61 28.25 9.28
N GLU A 168 -9.27 27.36 8.36
CA GLU A 168 -9.34 25.90 8.59
C GLU A 168 -8.47 25.45 9.77
N LEU A 169 -7.27 26.02 9.91
CA LEU A 169 -6.40 25.73 11.06
C LEU A 169 -7.00 26.20 12.40
N GLN A 170 -7.72 27.32 12.42
CA GLN A 170 -8.42 27.79 13.62
C GLN A 170 -9.54 26.83 14.01
N GLU A 171 -10.28 26.31 13.03
CA GLU A 171 -11.33 25.31 13.27
C GLU A 171 -10.75 23.99 13.78
N LEU A 172 -9.66 23.50 13.19
CA LEU A 172 -8.96 22.32 13.69
C LEU A 172 -8.46 22.51 15.12
N ASN A 173 -7.90 23.68 15.44
CA ASN A 173 -7.48 24.01 16.80
C ASN A 173 -8.67 23.99 17.78
N PHE A 174 -9.84 24.51 17.36
CA PHE A 174 -11.06 24.44 18.15
C PHE A 174 -11.50 22.98 18.41
N ILE A 175 -11.46 22.12 17.39
CA ILE A 175 -11.79 20.70 17.52
C ILE A 175 -10.82 20.00 18.47
N PHE A 176 -9.51 20.21 18.31
CA PHE A 176 -8.50 19.58 19.17
C PHE A 176 -8.59 20.07 20.61
N ALA A 177 -8.73 21.38 20.82
CA ALA A 177 -8.85 21.94 22.17
C ALA A 177 -10.02 21.34 22.94
N ARG A 178 -11.15 21.07 22.26
CA ARG A 178 -12.34 20.51 22.89
C ARG A 178 -12.27 19.01 23.12
N SER A 179 -11.69 18.24 22.19
CA SER A 179 -11.59 16.79 22.32
C SER A 179 -10.47 16.35 23.27
N LEU A 180 -9.37 17.10 23.32
CA LEU A 180 -8.20 16.76 24.15
C LEU A 180 -8.34 17.21 25.60
N SER A 181 -9.25 18.12 25.93
CA SER A 181 -9.47 18.48 27.34
C SER A 181 -10.01 17.34 28.20
N LEU A 182 -10.48 16.25 27.57
CA LEU A 182 -11.07 15.09 28.26
C LEU A 182 -10.07 13.96 28.54
N HIS A 183 -8.93 13.92 27.84
CA HIS A 183 -7.92 12.88 27.98
C HIS A 183 -6.54 13.52 27.86
N GLN A 184 -5.60 13.25 28.77
CA GLN A 184 -4.24 13.80 28.74
C GLN A 184 -3.44 13.30 27.52
N VAL A 185 -3.83 13.71 26.32
CA VAL A 185 -3.23 13.31 25.04
C VAL A 185 -2.40 14.48 24.55
N THR A 186 -1.12 14.20 24.28
CA THR A 186 -0.21 15.17 23.67
C THR A 186 -0.29 15.05 22.16
N VAL A 187 -0.76 16.09 21.48
CA VAL A 187 -0.78 16.14 20.01
C VAL A 187 0.49 16.79 19.48
N ARG A 188 1.25 16.05 18.66
CA ARG A 188 2.36 16.59 17.88
C ARG A 188 1.92 16.83 16.44
N ILE A 189 1.85 18.08 16.03
CA ILE A 189 1.68 18.43 14.61
C ILE A 189 3.06 18.36 13.95
N MET A 190 3.32 17.26 13.25
CA MET A 190 4.67 16.98 12.78
C MET A 190 4.99 17.57 11.40
N LYS A 191 4.00 17.74 10.53
CA LYS A 191 4.24 18.30 9.20
C LYS A 191 2.96 18.78 8.52
N LEU A 192 3.00 20.01 8.02
CA LEU A 192 2.02 20.52 7.07
C LEU A 192 2.65 20.54 5.67
N SER A 193 2.07 19.81 4.72
CA SER A 193 2.56 19.79 3.33
C SER A 193 1.49 20.35 2.39
N LEU A 194 1.83 21.42 1.64
CA LEU A 194 0.99 21.98 0.59
C LEU A 194 1.43 21.41 -0.77
N PHE A 195 0.73 20.41 -1.30
CA PHE A 195 1.11 19.74 -2.56
C PHE A 195 0.57 20.46 -3.79
N HIS A 196 1.38 20.72 -4.83
CA HIS A 196 0.95 21.33 -6.11
C HIS A 196 0.69 20.28 -7.22
N PRO A 197 -0.52 20.22 -7.81
CA PRO A 197 -0.84 19.25 -8.86
C PRO A 197 -0.12 19.48 -10.20
N ALA A 198 0.67 20.56 -10.37
CA ALA A 198 1.40 20.81 -11.61
C ALA A 198 2.63 19.91 -11.79
N ASN A 199 3.04 19.17 -10.76
CA ASN A 199 4.18 18.25 -10.82
C ASN A 199 3.82 16.84 -11.34
N TRP A 200 2.57 16.60 -11.76
CA TRP A 200 2.10 15.31 -12.27
C TRP A 200 2.25 15.15 -13.79
N ALA A 201 2.74 16.17 -14.50
CA ALA A 201 2.90 16.14 -15.95
C ALA A 201 4.30 15.69 -16.42
N TYR A 202 5.20 15.30 -15.50
CA TYR A 202 6.57 14.89 -15.81
C TYR A 202 7.02 13.71 -14.95
N ILE A 203 6.28 12.61 -14.98
CA ILE A 203 6.74 11.24 -14.67
C ILE A 203 6.03 10.32 -15.66
#